data_AF-A0A6N7VCA1-F1
#
_entry.id   AF-A0A6N7VCA1-F1
#
_cell.length_a   1.000
_cell.length_b   1.000
_cell.length_c   1.000
_cell.angle_alpha   90.00
_cell.angle_beta   90.00
_cell.angle_gamma   90.00
#
_symmetry.space_group_name_H-M   'P 1'
#
loop_
_entity.id
_entity.type
_entity.pdbx_description
1 polymer ?
#
loop_
_entity_poly.entity_id
_entity_poly.type
_entity_poly.pdbx_seq_one_letter_code
_entity_poly.pdbx_strand_id
1 'polypeptide(L)'
;MLRHAFIMSVHTNMEQLQVLVTALHFGDVYIHVDKKQEALYQNLKEMYKNKPNIFFVEDRISVNWSGFSQVQATLKLLELVESTERIYDYIHFISGQDLPLMSHAQMDAYIESKGADKQFVEVNDIDSYKWRLTQYSFFRENPNNRKKLYRLTDIVLRLIQMPFVRRKNFKGFELYKGSSWFSITYDCMKYILSYIRENDYCSKFKYTACPDEHFFQVLLMNSKYKDKVLKYNSRYIVFEGLNASPKTLGVKDMDCFMNGQYMFARKFDMNKDRQVISKVLDRG
;
A
#
# COMPACT_ATOMS: atom_id res chain seq x y z
N MET A 1 -1.28 -11.54 -22.68
CA MET A 1 -0.45 -11.15 -21.54
C MET A 1 -0.92 -9.80 -21.06
N LEU A 2 -1.22 -9.69 -19.78
CA LEU A 2 -1.67 -8.46 -19.17
C LEU A 2 -0.50 -7.48 -19.04
N ARG A 3 -0.83 -6.18 -19.09
CA ARG A 3 0.10 -5.08 -18.83
C ARG A 3 -0.01 -4.67 -17.37
N HIS A 4 1.12 -4.71 -16.66
CA HIS A 4 1.18 -4.40 -15.24
C HIS A 4 1.91 -3.09 -14.97
N ALA A 5 1.41 -2.32 -14.01
CA ALA A 5 2.17 -1.29 -13.33
C ALA A 5 2.34 -1.64 -11.85
N PHE A 6 3.56 -1.46 -11.34
CA PHE A 6 3.89 -1.63 -9.93
C PHE A 6 4.13 -0.26 -9.32
N ILE A 7 3.22 0.20 -8.48
CA ILE A 7 3.44 1.41 -7.69
C ILE A 7 4.10 1.00 -6.36
N MET A 8 5.25 1.59 -6.07
CA MET A 8 6.15 1.14 -5.00
C MET A 8 6.47 2.28 -4.03
N SER A 9 6.16 2.07 -2.74
CA SER A 9 6.58 2.97 -1.67
C SER A 9 7.88 2.48 -1.02
N VAL A 10 8.89 3.35 -0.97
CA VAL A 10 10.28 3.00 -0.63
C VAL A 10 10.84 3.92 0.44
N HIS A 11 11.55 3.35 1.41
CA HIS A 11 12.23 4.14 2.45
C HIS A 11 13.55 3.53 2.94
N THR A 12 13.99 2.39 2.41
CA THR A 12 15.21 1.71 2.88
C THR A 12 15.72 0.66 1.88
N ASN A 13 16.93 0.16 2.13
CA ASN A 13 17.60 -1.00 1.54
C ASN A 13 17.70 -0.99 0.00
N MET A 14 18.73 -0.30 -0.52
CA MET A 14 18.98 -0.16 -1.96
C MET A 14 19.19 -1.50 -2.68
N GLU A 15 19.92 -2.43 -2.09
CA GLU A 15 20.21 -3.72 -2.71
C GLU A 15 18.94 -4.55 -2.89
N GLN A 16 18.09 -4.58 -1.87
CA GLN A 16 16.81 -5.29 -1.96
C GLN A 16 15.90 -4.69 -3.03
N LEU A 17 15.91 -3.36 -3.18
CA LEU A 17 15.16 -2.69 -4.23
C LEU A 17 15.65 -3.07 -5.62
N GLN A 18 16.96 -3.17 -5.84
CA GLN A 18 17.50 -3.59 -7.14
C GLN A 18 17.01 -4.97 -7.55
N VAL A 19 17.06 -5.88 -6.59
CA VAL A 19 16.61 -7.27 -6.77
C VAL A 19 15.10 -7.32 -7.02
N LEU A 20 14.30 -6.55 -6.28
CA LEU A 20 12.86 -6.45 -6.50
C LEU A 20 12.52 -5.84 -7.87
N VAL A 21 13.13 -4.72 -8.25
CA VAL A 21 12.88 -4.07 -9.55
C VAL A 21 13.23 -5.00 -10.71
N THR A 22 14.30 -5.79 -10.57
CA THR A 22 14.67 -6.81 -11.56
C THR A 22 13.61 -7.91 -11.67
N ALA A 23 13.07 -8.39 -10.54
CA ALA A 23 11.99 -9.37 -10.53
C ALA A 23 10.68 -8.86 -11.17
N LEU A 24 10.49 -7.54 -11.24
CA LEU A 24 9.32 -6.89 -11.81
C LEU A 24 9.53 -6.45 -13.28
N HIS A 25 10.52 -7.01 -13.98
CA HIS A 25 10.90 -6.61 -15.35
C HIS A 25 9.78 -6.73 -16.40
N PHE A 26 8.69 -7.45 -16.09
CA PHE A 26 7.54 -7.66 -16.96
C PHE A 26 6.49 -6.55 -16.88
N GLY A 27 6.68 -5.54 -16.04
CA GLY A 27 5.81 -4.36 -15.97
C GLY A 27 6.59 -3.06 -15.80
N ASP A 28 5.84 -1.97 -15.79
CA ASP A 28 6.38 -0.64 -15.49
C ASP A 28 6.40 -0.41 -13.98
N VAL A 29 7.46 0.20 -13.47
CA VAL A 29 7.67 0.42 -12.04
C VAL A 29 7.65 1.91 -11.74
N TYR A 30 6.79 2.30 -10.80
CA TYR A 30 6.59 3.67 -10.36
C TYR A 30 7.03 3.78 -8.90
N ILE A 31 8.02 4.61 -8.62
CA ILE A 31 8.71 4.61 -7.34
C ILE A 31 8.49 5.94 -6.62
N HIS A 32 7.98 5.85 -5.40
CA HIS A 32 8.00 6.92 -4.43
C HIS A 32 9.02 6.58 -3.36
N VAL A 33 10.07 7.40 -3.28
CA VAL A 33 11.04 7.34 -2.19
C VAL A 33 10.64 8.39 -1.15
N ASP A 34 10.48 7.99 0.11
CA ASP A 34 10.16 8.90 1.22
C ASP A 34 11.08 10.14 1.18
N LYS A 35 10.50 11.34 1.26
CA LYS A 35 11.24 12.61 1.20
C LYS A 35 12.41 12.66 2.19
N LYS A 36 12.31 11.95 3.31
CA LYS A 36 13.36 11.83 4.33
C LYS A 36 14.62 11.10 3.84
N GLN A 37 14.53 10.34 2.75
CA GLN A 37 15.58 9.48 2.20
C GLN A 37 16.19 10.06 0.92
N GLU A 38 16.81 11.24 1.01
CA GLU A 38 17.36 11.97 -0.15
C GLU A 38 18.48 11.18 -0.86
N ALA A 39 19.45 10.64 -0.12
CA ALA A 39 20.57 9.90 -0.71
C ALA A 39 20.09 8.66 -1.48
N LEU A 40 19.12 7.93 -0.92
CA LEU A 40 18.51 6.77 -1.58
C LEU A 40 17.79 7.19 -2.88
N TYR A 41 17.07 8.31 -2.85
CA TYR A 41 16.38 8.83 -4.03
C TYR A 41 17.34 9.16 -5.17
N GLN A 42 18.40 9.93 -4.88
CA GLN A 42 19.39 10.31 -5.90
C GLN A 42 20.10 9.09 -6.49
N ASN A 43 20.50 8.14 -5.64
CA ASN A 43 21.16 6.91 -6.09
C ASN A 43 20.26 6.07 -7.01
N LEU A 44 18.99 5.91 -6.66
CA LEU A 44 18.04 5.15 -7.49
C LEU A 44 17.73 5.88 -8.81
N LYS A 45 17.57 7.20 -8.77
CA LYS A 45 17.31 8.01 -9.97
C LYS A 45 18.46 7.93 -10.96
N GLU A 46 19.70 8.05 -10.47
CA GLU A 46 20.90 7.91 -11.30
C GLU A 46 21.04 6.50 -11.87
N MET A 47 20.82 5.48 -11.04
CA MET A 47 20.91 4.06 -11.44
C MET A 47 19.92 3.69 -12.55
N TYR A 48 18.72 4.27 -12.51
CA TYR A 48 17.64 3.95 -13.45
C TYR A 48 17.37 5.06 -14.47
N LYS A 49 18.24 6.07 -14.60
CA LYS A 49 18.05 7.23 -15.49
C LYS A 49 17.76 6.88 -16.95
N ASN A 50 18.29 5.75 -17.42
CA ASN A 50 18.15 5.28 -18.81
C ASN A 50 17.13 4.13 -18.95
N LYS A 51 16.35 3.82 -17.92
CA LYS A 51 15.36 2.74 -17.95
C LYS A 51 13.97 3.32 -18.29
N PRO A 52 13.42 3.06 -19.49
CA PRO A 52 12.18 3.69 -19.96
C PRO A 52 10.91 3.14 -19.29
N ASN A 53 11.04 2.10 -18.47
CA ASN A 53 9.96 1.45 -17.73
C ASN A 53 10.00 1.76 -16.22
N ILE A 54 10.90 2.66 -15.78
CA ILE A 54 11.02 3.04 -14.37
C ILE A 54 10.78 4.54 -14.24
N PHE A 55 9.83 4.89 -13.39
CA PHE A 55 9.37 6.26 -13.17
C PHE A 55 9.49 6.64 -11.71
N PHE A 56 9.80 7.89 -11.44
CA PHE A 56 9.97 8.41 -10.09
C PHE A 56 8.98 9.53 -9.80
N VAL A 57 8.41 9.53 -8.60
CA VAL A 57 7.66 10.68 -8.09
C VAL A 57 8.66 11.79 -7.74
N GLU A 58 8.57 12.93 -8.40
CA GLU A 58 9.43 14.10 -8.13
C GLU A 58 8.95 14.92 -6.92
N ASP A 59 7.64 15.16 -6.81
CA ASP A 59 7.02 15.84 -5.65
C ASP A 59 6.82 14.86 -4.48
N ARG A 60 7.94 14.48 -3.86
CA ARG A 60 8.00 13.43 -2.83
C ARG A 60 7.34 13.88 -1.52
N ILE A 61 6.73 12.92 -0.84
CA ILE A 61 6.04 13.11 0.44
C ILE A 61 6.92 12.62 1.59
N SER A 62 6.97 13.39 2.67
CA SER A 62 7.60 12.99 3.94
C SER A 62 6.62 12.10 4.70
N VAL A 63 6.82 10.78 4.64
CA VAL A 63 5.79 9.83 5.08
C VAL A 63 5.89 9.58 6.58
N ASN A 64 4.79 9.78 7.29
CA ASN A 64 4.69 9.47 8.72
C ASN A 64 3.81 8.25 8.93
N TRP A 65 4.30 7.32 9.75
CA TRP A 65 3.59 6.07 10.03
C TRP A 65 2.22 6.37 10.68
N SER A 66 1.16 5.72 10.22
CA SER A 66 -0.24 5.95 10.61
C SER A 66 -0.83 7.33 10.25
N GLY A 67 -0.11 8.13 9.48
CA GLY A 67 -0.55 9.43 8.98
C GLY A 67 -1.20 9.34 7.59
N PHE A 68 -1.97 10.36 7.24
CA PHE A 68 -2.50 10.62 5.91
C PHE A 68 -1.41 10.81 4.86
N SER A 69 -0.21 11.21 5.27
CA SER A 69 0.97 11.23 4.39
C SER A 69 1.26 9.90 3.68
N GLN A 70 0.84 8.75 4.24
CA GLN A 70 0.90 7.46 3.53
C GLN A 70 -0.06 7.41 2.33
N VAL A 71 -1.31 7.84 2.52
CA VAL A 71 -2.31 7.93 1.44
C VAL A 71 -1.84 8.92 0.38
N GLN A 72 -1.31 10.08 0.78
CA GLN A 72 -0.81 11.09 -0.15
C GLN A 72 0.32 10.55 -1.02
N ALA A 73 1.25 9.78 -0.45
CA ALA A 73 2.30 9.12 -1.23
C ALA A 73 1.74 8.11 -2.24
N THR A 74 0.73 7.32 -1.84
CA THR A 74 0.03 6.39 -2.76
C THR A 74 -0.70 7.15 -3.86
N LEU A 75 -1.37 8.26 -3.56
CA LEU A 75 -2.05 9.08 -4.57
C LEU A 75 -1.06 9.69 -5.57
N LYS A 76 0.09 10.21 -5.11
CA LYS A 76 1.17 10.69 -6.00
C LYS A 76 1.68 9.61 -6.94
N LEU A 77 1.75 8.36 -6.48
CA LEU A 77 2.10 7.22 -7.32
C LEU A 77 1.04 6.96 -8.40
N LEU A 78 -0.25 6.96 -8.05
CA LEU A 78 -1.34 6.77 -9.02
C LEU A 78 -1.40 7.92 -10.03
N GLU A 79 -1.22 9.16 -9.58
CA GLU A 79 -1.12 10.35 -10.45
C GLU A 79 0.04 10.23 -11.45
N LEU A 80 1.19 9.70 -11.01
CA LEU A 80 2.32 9.46 -11.90
C LEU A 80 2.02 8.38 -12.95
N VAL A 81 1.28 7.33 -12.57
CA VAL A 81 0.79 6.34 -13.56
C VAL A 81 -0.08 7.03 -14.61
N GLU A 82 -1.07 7.81 -14.18
CA GLU A 82 -1.97 8.53 -15.07
C GLU A 82 -1.21 9.50 -16.01
N SER A 83 -0.22 10.22 -15.49
CA SER A 83 0.55 11.20 -16.28
C SER A 83 1.44 10.61 -17.35
N THR A 84 1.73 9.30 -17.30
CA THR A 84 2.51 8.64 -18.37
C THR A 84 1.67 8.29 -19.60
N GLU A 85 0.34 8.42 -19.51
CA GLU A 85 -0.61 8.05 -20.57
C GLU A 85 -0.50 6.59 -21.03
N ARG A 86 0.21 5.77 -20.26
CA ARG A 86 0.31 4.33 -20.48
C ARG A 86 -0.93 3.64 -19.95
N ILE A 87 -1.44 2.69 -20.74
CA ILE A 87 -2.60 1.88 -20.39
C ILE A 87 -2.11 0.56 -19.82
N TYR A 88 -2.69 0.18 -18.68
CA TYR A 88 -2.42 -1.06 -17.98
C TYR A 88 -3.71 -1.84 -17.80
N ASP A 89 -3.60 -3.14 -17.58
CA ASP A 89 -4.70 -3.97 -17.12
C ASP A 89 -4.78 -3.88 -15.59
N TYR A 90 -3.64 -3.98 -14.91
CA TYR A 90 -3.55 -3.97 -13.45
C TYR A 90 -2.47 -3.04 -12.89
N ILE A 91 -2.82 -2.41 -11.77
CA ILE A 91 -1.96 -1.60 -10.93
C ILE A 91 -1.80 -2.31 -9.58
N HIS A 92 -0.56 -2.64 -9.21
CA HIS A 92 -0.23 -3.33 -7.98
C HIS A 92 0.47 -2.39 -7.02
N PHE A 93 -0.10 -2.21 -5.82
CA PHE A 93 0.56 -1.46 -4.75
C PHE A 93 1.39 -2.38 -3.86
N ILE A 94 2.68 -2.06 -3.78
CA ILE A 94 3.72 -2.77 -3.03
C ILE A 94 4.68 -1.76 -2.38
N SER A 95 5.61 -2.24 -1.59
CA SER A 95 6.74 -1.48 -1.06
C SER A 95 8.06 -2.11 -1.47
N GLY A 96 9.17 -1.46 -1.11
CA GLY A 96 10.51 -2.04 -1.23
C GLY A 96 10.79 -3.30 -0.39
N GLN A 97 9.85 -3.72 0.47
CA GLN A 97 9.96 -4.90 1.34
C GLN A 97 9.04 -6.06 0.97
N ASP A 98 8.43 -6.00 -0.21
CA ASP A 98 7.60 -7.07 -0.76
C ASP A 98 8.41 -7.82 -1.83
N LEU A 99 8.02 -9.06 -2.10
CA LEU A 99 8.52 -9.80 -3.26
C LEU A 99 7.33 -10.41 -4.02
N PRO A 100 7.38 -10.46 -5.35
CA PRO A 100 6.45 -11.26 -6.11
C PRO A 100 6.67 -12.75 -5.79
N LEU A 101 5.57 -13.50 -5.71
CA LEU A 101 5.60 -14.96 -5.52
C LEU A 101 5.17 -15.73 -6.76
N MET A 102 4.69 -15.02 -7.78
CA MET A 102 4.25 -15.56 -9.05
C MET A 102 5.08 -14.97 -10.18
N SER A 103 5.40 -15.80 -11.18
CA SER A 103 5.93 -15.31 -12.47
C SER A 103 4.85 -14.50 -13.22
N HIS A 104 5.24 -13.81 -14.29
CA HIS A 104 4.29 -13.04 -15.12
C HIS A 104 3.11 -13.91 -15.59
N ALA A 105 3.39 -15.05 -16.20
CA ALA A 105 2.35 -15.95 -16.71
C ALA A 105 1.43 -16.50 -15.59
N GLN A 106 1.99 -16.78 -14.41
CA GLN A 106 1.20 -17.23 -13.26
C GLN A 106 0.29 -16.12 -12.73
N MET A 107 0.79 -14.88 -12.68
CA MET A 107 0.02 -13.72 -12.23
C MET A 107 -1.13 -13.42 -13.20
N ASP A 108 -0.87 -13.45 -14.51
CA ASP A 108 -1.89 -13.29 -15.56
C ASP A 108 -2.99 -14.33 -15.40
N ALA A 109 -2.62 -15.61 -15.39
CA ALA A 109 -3.58 -16.71 -15.26
C ALA A 109 -4.37 -16.62 -13.95
N TYR A 110 -3.73 -16.24 -12.85
CA TYR A 110 -4.41 -16.05 -11.57
C TYR A 110 -5.45 -14.93 -11.64
N ILE A 111 -5.08 -13.77 -12.17
CA ILE A 111 -5.99 -12.61 -12.33
C ILE A 111 -7.17 -12.97 -13.22
N GLU A 112 -6.90 -13.56 -14.39
CA GLU A 112 -7.92 -13.98 -15.35
C GLU A 112 -8.88 -15.00 -14.71
N SER A 113 -8.37 -15.94 -13.91
CA SER A 113 -9.20 -16.93 -13.20
C SER A 113 -10.17 -16.32 -12.17
N LYS A 114 -9.89 -15.10 -11.66
CA LYS A 114 -10.78 -14.39 -10.73
C LYS A 114 -11.74 -13.44 -11.44
N GLY A 115 -11.46 -13.12 -12.71
CA GLY A 115 -12.15 -12.10 -13.49
C GLY A 115 -11.29 -10.85 -13.65
N ALA A 116 -10.93 -10.51 -14.88
CA ALA A 116 -10.01 -9.42 -15.19
C ALA A 116 -10.51 -8.03 -14.74
N ASP A 117 -11.80 -7.86 -14.46
CA ASP A 117 -12.39 -6.61 -13.99
C ASP A 117 -12.49 -6.48 -12.45
N LYS A 118 -11.93 -7.45 -11.71
CA LYS A 118 -12.01 -7.52 -10.24
C LYS A 118 -10.91 -6.73 -9.53
N GLN A 119 -11.20 -6.31 -8.30
CA GLN A 119 -10.31 -5.50 -7.47
C GLN A 119 -9.86 -6.33 -6.26
N PHE A 120 -8.57 -6.62 -6.17
CA PHE A 120 -7.94 -7.30 -5.05
C PHE A 120 -7.68 -6.29 -3.93
N VAL A 121 -8.73 -5.94 -3.19
CA VAL A 121 -8.69 -5.04 -2.04
C VAL A 121 -9.23 -5.79 -0.84
N GLU A 122 -8.44 -5.87 0.23
CA GLU A 122 -8.91 -6.45 1.48
C GLU A 122 -9.92 -5.50 2.12
N VAL A 123 -11.10 -6.05 2.47
CA VAL A 123 -12.19 -5.30 3.07
C VAL A 123 -12.82 -6.13 4.17
N ASN A 124 -12.88 -5.55 5.36
CA ASN A 124 -13.51 -6.08 6.56
C ASN A 124 -14.43 -5.03 7.18
N ASP A 125 -15.35 -5.46 8.05
CA ASP A 125 -16.08 -4.54 8.91
C ASP A 125 -15.10 -3.74 9.78
N ILE A 126 -15.42 -2.47 10.03
CA ILE A 126 -14.55 -1.60 10.81
C ILE A 126 -14.52 -1.95 12.30
N ASP A 127 -15.59 -2.56 12.84
CA ASP A 127 -15.74 -3.06 14.21
C ASP A 127 -15.07 -2.15 15.27
N SER A 128 -14.14 -2.73 16.03
CA SER A 128 -13.39 -2.10 17.12
C SER A 128 -12.44 -1.00 16.67
N TYR A 129 -12.23 -0.80 15.37
CA TYR A 129 -11.38 0.25 14.80
C TYR A 129 -12.15 1.52 14.42
N LYS A 130 -13.47 1.56 14.64
CA LYS A 130 -14.31 2.72 14.29
C LYS A 130 -13.80 4.04 14.88
N TRP A 131 -13.21 3.99 16.09
CA TRP A 131 -12.62 5.15 16.76
C TRP A 131 -11.57 5.87 15.91
N ARG A 132 -10.84 5.15 15.04
CA ARG A 132 -9.80 5.73 14.18
C ARG A 132 -10.36 6.79 13.23
N LEU A 133 -11.59 6.61 12.77
CA LEU A 133 -12.30 7.51 11.86
C LEU A 133 -13.19 8.52 12.61
N THR A 134 -13.80 8.09 13.71
CA THR A 134 -14.81 8.89 14.42
C THR A 134 -14.25 9.79 15.52
N GLN A 135 -12.98 9.66 15.89
CA GLN A 135 -12.31 10.51 16.87
C GLN A 135 -11.16 11.29 16.23
N TYR A 136 -10.70 12.34 16.90
CA TYR A 136 -9.57 13.13 16.42
C TYR A 136 -8.25 12.51 16.86
N SER A 137 -7.42 12.20 15.88
CA SER A 137 -6.04 11.73 16.06
C SER A 137 -5.07 12.84 15.61
N PHE A 138 -4.76 13.77 16.51
CA PHE A 138 -4.05 15.01 16.18
C PHE A 138 -2.57 14.82 15.82
N PHE A 139 -1.92 13.81 16.41
CA PHE A 139 -0.46 13.67 16.33
C PHE A 139 -0.01 12.70 15.23
N ARG A 140 -0.90 12.20 14.38
CA ARG A 140 -0.56 11.16 13.38
C ARG A 140 0.40 11.66 12.30
N GLU A 141 0.36 12.94 11.96
CA GLU A 141 1.35 13.56 11.06
C GLU A 141 2.65 13.97 11.75
N ASN A 142 2.77 13.80 13.06
CA ASN A 142 4.00 14.15 13.76
C ASN A 142 5.07 13.06 13.49
N PRO A 143 6.29 13.40 13.04
CA PRO A 143 7.35 12.40 12.83
C PRO A 143 7.74 11.67 14.13
N ASN A 144 7.45 12.26 15.29
CA ASN A 144 7.68 11.68 16.61
C ASN A 144 6.48 10.91 17.18
N ASN A 145 5.42 10.66 16.39
CA ASN A 145 4.18 10.03 16.87
C ASN A 145 4.37 8.63 17.50
N ARG A 146 5.51 7.98 17.24
CA ARG A 146 5.87 6.69 17.84
C ARG A 146 6.59 6.80 19.19
N LYS A 147 7.07 7.99 19.58
CA LYS A 147 7.70 8.21 20.89
C LYS A 147 6.65 8.03 21.99
N LYS A 148 7.09 7.52 23.15
CA LYS A 148 6.21 7.16 24.29
C LYS A 148 5.30 8.32 24.70
N LEU A 149 5.83 9.54 24.77
CA LEU A 149 5.06 10.74 25.12
C LEU A 149 3.85 10.93 24.21
N TYR A 150 4.05 11.02 22.89
CA TYR A 150 2.96 11.22 21.92
C TYR A 150 1.98 10.04 21.87
N ARG A 151 2.47 8.81 22.07
CA ARG A 151 1.59 7.64 22.16
C ARG A 151 0.69 7.70 23.39
N LEU A 152 1.24 8.09 24.54
CA LEU A 152 0.48 8.22 25.77
C LEU A 152 -0.53 9.37 25.67
N THR A 153 -0.13 10.52 25.13
CA THR A 153 -1.06 11.64 24.91
C THR A 153 -2.19 11.27 23.96
N ASP A 154 -1.91 10.54 22.87
CA ASP A 154 -2.94 10.04 21.94
C ASP A 154 -3.92 9.08 22.64
N ILE A 155 -3.43 8.17 23.50
CA ILE A 155 -4.28 7.27 24.28
C ILE A 155 -5.18 8.07 25.24
N VAL A 156 -4.61 9.02 25.99
CA VAL A 156 -5.37 9.85 26.94
C VAL A 156 -6.44 10.68 26.21
N LEU A 157 -6.07 11.34 25.12
CA LEU A 157 -7.02 12.09 24.30
C LEU A 157 -8.11 11.19 23.70
N ARG A 158 -7.78 9.96 23.31
CA ARG A 158 -8.76 8.99 22.82
C ARG A 158 -9.79 8.67 23.90
N LEU A 159 -9.33 8.34 25.11
CA LEU A 159 -10.19 8.01 26.25
C LEU A 159 -11.11 9.18 26.63
N ILE A 160 -10.60 10.41 26.65
CA ILE A 160 -11.39 11.62 26.92
C ILE A 160 -12.45 11.84 25.84
N GLN A 161 -12.10 11.58 24.57
CA GLN A 161 -13.02 11.76 23.44
C GLN A 161 -14.11 10.69 23.35
N MET A 162 -13.84 9.45 23.80
CA MET A 162 -14.75 8.31 23.66
C MET A 162 -16.22 8.58 24.04
N PRO A 163 -16.54 9.19 25.19
CA PRO A 163 -17.94 9.46 25.57
C PRO A 163 -18.58 10.63 24.82
N PHE A 164 -17.81 11.61 24.32
CA PHE A 164 -18.36 12.90 23.88
C PHE A 164 -18.22 13.19 22.39
N VAL A 165 -17.23 12.60 21.71
CA VAL A 165 -16.84 13.00 20.36
C VAL A 165 -17.13 11.90 19.35
N ARG A 166 -17.95 12.25 18.36
CA ARG A 166 -18.16 11.45 17.15
C ARG A 166 -18.14 12.38 15.93
N ARG A 167 -17.02 12.37 15.22
CA ARG A 167 -16.83 13.12 13.98
C ARG A 167 -17.85 12.67 12.93
N LYS A 168 -18.43 13.63 12.21
CA LYS A 168 -19.45 13.40 11.16
C LYS A 168 -18.90 13.59 9.74
N ASN A 169 -17.58 13.66 9.58
CA ASN A 169 -16.84 13.78 8.31
C ASN A 169 -17.21 12.69 7.28
N PHE A 170 -17.59 11.50 7.74
CA PHE A 170 -18.01 10.36 6.91
C PHE A 170 -19.52 10.15 6.86
N LYS A 171 -20.35 11.17 7.16
CA LYS A 171 -21.81 11.05 7.01
C LYS A 171 -22.14 10.66 5.57
N GLY A 172 -22.95 9.61 5.40
CA GLY A 172 -23.33 9.07 4.09
C GLY A 172 -22.40 7.97 3.55
N PHE A 173 -21.30 7.65 4.24
CA PHE A 173 -20.43 6.53 3.89
C PHE A 173 -20.62 5.36 4.85
N GLU A 174 -20.71 4.16 4.29
CA GLU A 174 -20.41 2.94 5.02
C GLU A 174 -18.90 2.85 5.28
N LEU A 175 -18.53 2.50 6.52
CA LEU A 175 -17.14 2.50 6.95
C LEU A 175 -16.56 1.10 6.88
N TYR A 176 -15.34 1.01 6.36
CA TYR A 176 -14.65 -0.24 6.14
C TYR A 176 -13.19 -0.13 6.58
N LYS A 177 -12.55 -1.27 6.83
CA LYS A 177 -11.11 -1.36 7.05
C LYS A 177 -10.50 -2.47 6.21
N GLY A 178 -9.19 -2.42 6.03
CA GLY A 178 -8.44 -3.52 5.44
C GLY A 178 -6.95 -3.20 5.35
N SER A 179 -6.26 -3.97 4.55
CA SER A 179 -4.85 -3.76 4.24
C SER A 179 -4.61 -2.53 3.38
N SER A 180 -3.50 -1.82 3.59
CA SER A 180 -3.05 -0.74 2.70
C SER A 180 -2.71 -1.24 1.28
N TRP A 181 -2.39 -2.54 1.13
CA TRP A 181 -1.95 -3.14 -0.14
C TRP A 181 -3.13 -3.61 -0.99
N PHE A 182 -3.07 -3.34 -2.29
CA PHE A 182 -4.11 -3.73 -3.24
C PHE A 182 -3.55 -4.07 -4.62
N SER A 183 -4.37 -4.72 -5.44
CA SER A 183 -4.23 -4.73 -6.90
C SER A 183 -5.55 -4.36 -7.53
N ILE A 184 -5.55 -3.32 -8.35
CA ILE A 184 -6.75 -2.74 -8.95
C ILE A 184 -6.57 -2.56 -10.44
N THR A 185 -7.67 -2.60 -11.18
CA THR A 185 -7.70 -2.28 -12.60
C THR A 185 -7.35 -0.82 -12.87
N TYR A 186 -6.85 -0.52 -14.07
CA TYR A 186 -6.54 0.84 -14.49
C TYR A 186 -7.76 1.77 -14.46
N ASP A 187 -8.94 1.27 -14.83
CA ASP A 187 -10.19 2.04 -14.74
C ASP A 187 -10.61 2.35 -13.30
N CYS A 188 -10.33 1.43 -12.36
CA CYS A 188 -10.54 1.68 -10.94
C CYS A 188 -9.58 2.76 -10.42
N MET A 189 -8.32 2.75 -10.85
CA MET A 189 -7.35 3.80 -10.53
C MET A 189 -7.83 5.17 -11.04
N LYS A 190 -8.24 5.28 -12.31
CA LYS A 190 -8.78 6.53 -12.87
C LYS A 190 -10.01 7.02 -12.12
N TYR A 191 -10.91 6.12 -11.74
CA TYR A 191 -12.08 6.46 -10.92
C TYR A 191 -11.67 7.05 -9.57
N ILE A 192 -10.68 6.44 -8.88
CA ILE A 192 -10.18 6.97 -7.61
C ILE A 192 -9.67 8.40 -7.80
N LEU A 193 -8.84 8.65 -8.82
CA LEU A 193 -8.27 9.97 -9.08
C LEU A 193 -9.33 11.01 -9.47
N SER A 194 -10.28 10.67 -10.34
CA SER A 194 -11.41 11.56 -10.69
C SER A 194 -12.25 11.89 -9.44
N TYR A 195 -12.61 10.88 -8.66
CA TYR A 195 -13.47 11.08 -7.48
C TYR A 195 -12.84 12.06 -6.47
N ILE A 196 -11.54 11.94 -6.19
CA ILE A 196 -10.87 12.82 -5.22
C ILE A 196 -10.60 14.23 -5.75
N ARG A 197 -10.60 14.43 -7.07
CA ARG A 197 -10.50 15.76 -7.70
C ARG A 197 -11.84 16.49 -7.67
N GLU A 198 -12.92 15.74 -7.89
CA GLU A 198 -14.28 16.27 -7.96
C GLU A 198 -14.94 16.43 -6.59
N ASN A 199 -14.47 15.70 -5.58
CA ASN A 199 -15.06 15.69 -4.25
C ASN A 199 -14.01 15.99 -3.18
N ASP A 200 -14.44 16.68 -2.12
CA ASP A 200 -13.60 16.91 -0.93
C ASP A 200 -13.48 15.63 -0.06
N TYR A 201 -12.94 14.57 -0.65
CA TYR A 201 -12.79 13.26 -0.01
C TYR A 201 -11.53 13.20 0.86
N CYS A 202 -10.41 13.74 0.36
CA CYS A 202 -9.14 13.74 1.08
C CYS A 202 -9.22 14.49 2.42
N SER A 203 -9.92 15.63 2.50
CA SER A 203 -10.03 16.40 3.75
C SER A 203 -10.76 15.62 4.84
N LYS A 204 -11.67 14.70 4.49
CA LYS A 204 -12.41 13.87 5.46
C LYS A 204 -11.45 13.03 6.30
N PHE A 205 -10.30 12.65 5.75
CA PHE A 205 -9.30 11.84 6.44
C PHE A 205 -8.33 12.66 7.29
N LYS A 206 -8.40 14.00 7.28
CA LYS A 206 -7.62 14.84 8.20
C LYS A 206 -7.87 14.40 9.66
N TYR A 207 -6.81 14.28 10.47
CA TYR A 207 -6.90 13.79 11.86
C TYR A 207 -7.44 12.36 12.05
N THR A 208 -7.35 11.52 11.03
CA THR A 208 -7.68 10.09 11.11
C THR A 208 -6.43 9.29 11.45
N ALA A 209 -6.56 8.19 12.20
CA ALA A 209 -5.47 7.26 12.44
C ALA A 209 -5.44 6.13 11.41
N CYS A 210 -4.25 5.78 10.91
CA CYS A 210 -4.04 4.75 9.88
C CYS A 210 -5.00 4.89 8.69
N PRO A 211 -5.12 6.09 8.07
CA PRO A 211 -6.10 6.33 7.02
C PRO A 211 -5.85 5.46 5.78
N ASP A 212 -4.63 4.98 5.56
CA ASP A 212 -4.26 4.05 4.49
C ASP A 212 -5.00 2.69 4.59
N GLU A 213 -5.39 2.28 5.79
CA GLU A 213 -6.18 1.06 6.05
C GLU A 213 -7.70 1.27 5.89
N HIS A 214 -8.13 2.47 5.47
CA HIS A 214 -9.55 2.84 5.34
C HIS A 214 -9.88 3.56 4.02
N PHE A 215 -8.97 4.38 3.50
CA PHE A 215 -9.23 5.35 2.44
C PHE A 215 -9.79 4.71 1.17
N PHE A 216 -9.10 3.70 0.67
CA PHE A 216 -9.45 3.02 -0.57
C PHE A 216 -10.65 2.07 -0.37
N GLN A 217 -10.74 1.41 0.79
CA GLN A 217 -11.85 0.52 1.14
C GLN A 217 -13.17 1.30 1.20
N VAL A 218 -13.21 2.40 1.95
CA VAL A 218 -14.39 3.25 2.06
C VAL A 218 -14.79 3.82 0.70
N LEU A 219 -13.83 4.26 -0.11
CA LEU A 219 -14.13 4.81 -1.43
C LEU A 219 -14.75 3.75 -2.35
N LEU A 220 -14.10 2.60 -2.49
CA LEU A 220 -14.53 1.57 -3.45
C LEU A 220 -15.83 0.90 -3.03
N MET A 221 -16.02 0.61 -1.74
CA MET A 221 -17.22 -0.02 -1.23
C MET A 221 -18.46 0.89 -1.23
N ASN A 222 -18.28 2.20 -1.39
CA ASN A 222 -19.37 3.17 -1.56
C ASN A 222 -19.47 3.66 -3.02
N SER A 223 -19.02 2.86 -3.99
CA SER A 223 -18.99 3.20 -5.41
C SER A 223 -19.55 2.09 -6.31
N LYS A 224 -19.56 2.33 -7.63
CA LYS A 224 -19.87 1.32 -8.65
C LYS A 224 -18.94 0.09 -8.63
N TYR A 225 -17.81 0.14 -7.91
CA TYR A 225 -16.88 -0.98 -7.78
C TYR A 225 -17.21 -1.92 -6.62
N LYS A 226 -18.22 -1.63 -5.79
CA LYS A 226 -18.57 -2.45 -4.61
C LYS A 226 -18.66 -3.95 -4.93
N ASP A 227 -19.34 -4.31 -6.00
CA ASP A 227 -19.56 -5.72 -6.42
C ASP A 227 -18.37 -6.32 -7.20
N LYS A 228 -17.35 -5.50 -7.48
CA LYS A 228 -16.09 -5.91 -8.14
C LYS A 228 -14.95 -6.12 -7.14
N VAL A 229 -15.11 -5.74 -5.87
CA VAL A 229 -14.10 -5.94 -4.82
C VAL A 229 -14.16 -7.37 -4.30
N LEU A 230 -13.03 -8.09 -4.36
CA LEU A 230 -12.91 -9.49 -3.91
C LEU A 230 -12.83 -9.65 -2.39
N LYS A 231 -12.64 -8.56 -1.64
CA LYS A 231 -12.48 -8.50 -0.18
C LYS A 231 -11.23 -9.18 0.38
N TYR A 232 -10.31 -9.60 -0.48
CA TYR A 232 -8.93 -9.98 -0.14
C TYR A 232 -7.96 -9.35 -1.14
N ASN A 233 -6.68 -9.20 -0.78
CA ASN A 233 -5.69 -8.50 -1.61
C ASN A 233 -4.61 -9.41 -2.24
N SER A 234 -4.63 -10.73 -1.98
CA SER A 234 -3.64 -11.70 -2.51
C SER A 234 -2.20 -11.39 -2.05
N ARG A 235 -2.03 -10.90 -0.82
CA ARG A 235 -0.73 -10.74 -0.16
C ARG A 235 -0.61 -11.73 0.98
N TYR A 236 0.52 -12.42 1.08
CA TYR A 236 0.86 -13.17 2.29
C TYR A 236 1.53 -12.23 3.29
N ILE A 237 0.86 -11.98 4.41
CA ILE A 237 1.34 -11.09 5.47
C ILE A 237 1.08 -11.76 6.83
N VAL A 238 2.13 -11.89 7.64
CA VAL A 238 2.02 -12.50 8.97
C VAL A 238 2.21 -11.44 10.05
N PHE A 239 1.23 -11.35 10.95
CA PHE A 239 1.32 -10.55 12.18
C PHE A 239 1.47 -11.50 13.37
N GLU A 240 2.51 -11.31 14.18
CA GLU A 240 2.71 -12.07 15.41
C GLU A 240 2.27 -11.25 16.63
N GLY A 241 1.37 -11.80 17.43
CA GLY A 241 0.88 -11.17 18.65
C GLY A 241 0.19 -9.82 18.40
N LEU A 242 0.53 -8.82 19.22
CA LEU A 242 -0.04 -7.46 19.15
C LEU A 242 0.86 -6.47 18.39
N ASN A 243 1.76 -6.98 17.53
CA ASN A 243 2.71 -6.14 16.81
C ASN A 243 2.03 -5.28 15.74
N ALA A 244 2.39 -4.00 15.69
CA ALA A 244 1.88 -3.04 14.70
C ALA A 244 2.55 -3.16 13.31
N SER A 245 3.55 -4.04 13.16
CA SER A 245 4.27 -4.28 11.91
C SER A 245 4.35 -5.79 11.69
N PRO A 246 4.22 -6.27 10.44
CA PRO A 246 4.29 -7.70 10.17
C PRO A 246 5.68 -8.26 10.49
N LYS A 247 5.71 -9.57 10.74
CA LYS A 247 6.92 -10.38 10.92
C LYS A 247 7.82 -10.27 9.69
N THR A 248 9.13 -10.24 9.89
CA THR A 248 10.08 -10.47 8.78
C THR A 248 10.08 -11.95 8.45
N LEU A 249 9.72 -12.30 7.21
CA LEU A 249 9.71 -13.68 6.72
C LEU A 249 11.13 -14.17 6.46
N GLY A 250 11.41 -15.43 6.80
CA GLY A 250 12.68 -16.10 6.52
C GLY A 250 12.50 -17.41 5.78
N VAL A 251 13.60 -18.15 5.56
CA VAL A 251 13.58 -19.45 4.85
C VAL A 251 12.61 -20.45 5.50
N LYS A 252 12.45 -20.39 6.82
CA LYS A 252 11.55 -21.26 7.59
C LYS A 252 10.06 -21.02 7.30
N ASP A 253 9.71 -19.84 6.80
CA ASP A 253 8.33 -19.50 6.47
C ASP A 253 7.97 -19.83 5.01
N MET A 254 8.95 -20.26 4.19
CA MET A 254 8.77 -20.44 2.74
C MET A 254 7.63 -21.38 2.39
N ASP A 255 7.53 -22.54 3.04
CA ASP A 255 6.48 -23.50 2.72
C ASP A 255 5.08 -22.93 2.95
N CYS A 256 4.93 -21.99 3.89
CA CYS A 256 3.64 -21.36 4.18
C CYS A 256 3.18 -20.42 3.06
N PHE A 257 4.10 -19.65 2.47
CA PHE A 257 3.74 -18.65 1.46
C PHE A 257 3.91 -19.15 0.02
N MET A 258 4.79 -20.12 -0.23
CA MET A 258 5.01 -20.69 -1.55
C MET A 258 3.91 -21.69 -1.96
N ASN A 259 3.25 -22.33 -0.99
CA ASN A 259 2.14 -23.26 -1.27
C ASN A 259 0.77 -22.57 -1.38
N GLY A 260 0.70 -21.27 -1.07
CA GLY A 260 -0.54 -20.49 -1.14
C GLY A 260 -0.74 -19.77 -2.49
N GLN A 261 -1.95 -19.28 -2.72
CA GLN A 261 -2.28 -18.46 -3.90
C GLN A 261 -2.12 -16.96 -3.59
N TYR A 262 -0.87 -16.51 -3.56
CA TYR A 262 -0.52 -15.12 -3.29
C TYR A 262 0.29 -14.53 -4.44
N MET A 263 -0.06 -13.33 -4.89
CA MET A 263 0.77 -12.61 -5.87
C MET A 263 2.05 -12.08 -5.23
N PHE A 264 2.00 -11.68 -3.95
CA PHE A 264 3.13 -11.09 -3.24
C PHE A 264 3.19 -11.58 -1.79
N ALA A 265 4.37 -11.46 -1.17
CA ALA A 265 4.56 -11.67 0.27
C ALA A 265 5.27 -10.50 0.95
N ARG A 266 5.01 -10.34 2.25
CA ARG A 266 5.57 -9.27 3.09
C ARG A 266 5.82 -9.74 4.55
N LYS A 267 6.87 -9.30 5.24
CA LYS A 267 7.96 -8.40 4.78
C LYS A 267 9.28 -9.16 4.69
N PHE A 268 10.11 -8.76 3.73
CA PHE A 268 11.48 -9.25 3.56
C PHE A 268 12.50 -8.17 3.95
N ASP A 269 13.64 -8.62 4.46
CA ASP A 269 14.76 -7.77 4.85
C ASP A 269 16.07 -8.52 4.63
N MET A 270 16.83 -8.13 3.60
CA MET A 270 18.12 -8.74 3.24
C MET A 270 19.12 -8.77 4.40
N ASN A 271 19.04 -7.82 5.33
CA ASN A 271 19.96 -7.79 6.47
C ASN A 271 19.61 -8.84 7.54
N LYS A 272 18.41 -9.43 7.48
CA LYS A 272 17.96 -10.46 8.42
C LYS A 272 18.04 -11.86 7.83
N ASP A 273 17.59 -12.02 6.59
CA ASP A 273 17.65 -13.28 5.87
C ASP A 273 17.74 -13.00 4.36
N ARG A 274 18.96 -12.96 3.82
CA ARG A 274 19.18 -12.79 2.38
C ARG A 274 18.78 -14.06 1.60
N GLN A 275 18.92 -15.24 2.22
CA GLN A 275 18.72 -16.51 1.53
C GLN A 275 17.29 -16.72 1.08
N VAL A 276 16.31 -16.31 1.90
CA VAL A 276 14.90 -16.40 1.50
C VAL A 276 14.60 -15.58 0.24
N ILE A 277 15.23 -14.41 0.09
CA ILE A 277 15.00 -13.52 -1.04
C ILE A 277 15.54 -14.15 -2.33
N SER A 278 16.77 -14.65 -2.31
CA SER A 278 17.35 -15.38 -3.46
C SER A 278 16.49 -16.58 -3.84
N LYS A 279 16.11 -17.42 -2.86
CA LYS A 279 15.30 -18.62 -3.13
C LYS A 279 13.92 -18.34 -3.71
N VAL A 280 13.31 -17.20 -3.36
CA VAL A 280 12.03 -16.78 -3.94
C VAL A 280 12.21 -16.37 -5.41
N LEU A 281 13.30 -15.70 -5.74
CA LEU A 281 13.51 -15.12 -7.06
C LEU A 281 14.17 -16.08 -8.06
N ASP A 282 15.00 -17.02 -7.61
CA ASP A 282 15.64 -18.03 -8.45
C ASP A 282 14.64 -19.06 -9.05
N ARG A 283 13.36 -18.99 -8.68
CA ARG A 283 12.29 -19.86 -9.19
C ARG A 283 11.45 -19.23 -10.30
N GLY A 284 11.69 -17.94 -10.61
CA GLY A 284 10.97 -17.16 -11.61
C GLY A 284 11.49 -17.34 -13.02
#